data_AF-A0A970YWP6-F1
#
_entry.id   AF-A0A970YWP6-F1
#
_cell.length_a   1.000
_cell.length_b   1.000
_cell.length_c   1.000
_cell.angle_alpha   90.00
_cell.angle_beta   90.00
_cell.angle_gamma   90.00
#
_symmetry.space_group_name_H-M   'P 1'
#
loop_
_entity.id
_entity.type
_entity.pdbx_description
1 polymer ?
#
loop_
_entity_poly.entity_id
_entity_poly.type
_entity_poly.pdbx_seq_one_letter_code
_entity_poly.pdbx_strand_id
1 'polypeptide(L)'
;MKKRTILILLLIIFLIPQTILANAGTALMWMPILQLMFGNLLIGLIEGFAVSLIYKTKWYRSILIMIGGNYVSWLIGNGLILLFQEFIIDVAFQLKGVFVSWIISIVILYFLTVIIEFPFFNWIFKEENRSRKRSWRLSLILNVITYTAMILIYLSVSKYNFFTDLKINQSLLDKDYKLELYLKEGGNIYKGKISSDFKRKLVYKIPEKYKNLYPSLIENPKDSTIDLFLVNYSNDTLLLERSFIETKDKVFYPIIYEKYGWVKSDFRDTTNRDWEASAGGWAIEGLTINDENELKENYAFEVPWMFWGIGQVSIINQNELICVIYGRLVIMNKDTKEIAYITKADNYMIRKIE
;
A
#
# COMPACT_ATOMS: atom_id res chain seq x y z
N MET A 1 -18.56 42.98 -3.51
CA MET A 1 -17.08 43.09 -3.52
C MET A 1 -16.56 43.20 -4.95
N LYS A 2 -15.68 44.15 -5.26
CA LYS A 2 -15.08 44.29 -6.61
C LYS A 2 -14.15 43.10 -6.89
N LYS A 3 -14.14 42.57 -8.13
CA LYS A 3 -13.31 41.43 -8.58
C LYS A 3 -11.82 41.55 -8.17
N ARG A 4 -11.27 42.76 -8.17
CA ARG A 4 -9.89 43.05 -7.70
C ARG A 4 -9.67 42.71 -6.23
N THR A 5 -10.64 42.98 -5.36
CA THR A 5 -10.56 42.68 -3.91
C THR A 5 -10.50 41.18 -3.66
N ILE A 6 -11.26 40.39 -4.43
CA ILE A 6 -11.24 38.92 -4.33
C ILE A 6 -9.90 38.35 -4.80
N LEU A 7 -9.35 38.88 -5.91
CA LEU A 7 -8.05 38.46 -6.42
C LEU A 7 -6.91 38.77 -5.43
N ILE A 8 -6.94 39.95 -4.81
CA ILE A 8 -5.95 40.36 -3.81
C ILE A 8 -6.07 39.50 -2.54
N LEU A 9 -7.29 39.22 -2.08
CA LEU A 9 -7.51 38.31 -0.94
C LEU A 9 -7.01 36.89 -1.23
N LEU A 10 -7.27 36.36 -2.43
CA LEU A 10 -6.75 35.06 -2.86
C LEU A 10 -5.22 35.06 -2.89
N LEU A 11 -4.59 36.08 -3.47
CA LEU A 11 -3.13 36.22 -3.48
C LEU A 11 -2.53 36.30 -2.07
N ILE A 12 -3.17 37.04 -1.16
CA ILE A 12 -2.74 37.14 0.24
C ILE A 12 -2.84 35.76 0.93
N ILE A 13 -3.92 35.01 0.69
CA ILE A 13 -4.08 33.64 1.23
C ILE A 13 -2.97 32.70 0.72
N PHE A 14 -2.56 32.84 -0.55
CA PHE A 14 -1.44 32.08 -1.13
C PHE A 14 -0.06 32.53 -0.62
N LEU A 15 0.06 33.76 -0.09
CA LEU A 15 1.29 34.31 0.48
C LEU A 15 1.44 34.04 1.99
N ILE A 16 0.40 33.53 2.66
CA ILE A 16 0.52 33.07 4.05
C ILE A 16 1.45 31.85 4.01
N PRO A 17 2.62 31.88 4.67
CA PRO A 17 3.49 30.72 4.74
C PRO A 17 2.71 29.59 5.37
N GLN A 18 2.35 28.60 4.55
CA GLN A 18 1.70 27.40 5.03
C GLN A 18 2.78 26.66 5.81
N THR A 19 2.78 26.83 7.13
CA THR A 19 3.44 25.89 8.03
C THR A 19 2.72 24.57 7.87
N ILE A 20 3.08 23.81 6.84
CA ILE A 20 2.69 22.42 6.67
C ILE A 20 3.41 21.72 7.82
N LEU A 21 2.67 21.44 8.89
CA LEU A 21 3.17 20.63 9.99
C LEU A 21 3.71 19.34 9.38
N ALA A 22 4.94 18.96 9.73
CA ALA A 22 5.56 17.71 9.26
C ALA A 22 4.70 16.46 9.56
N ASN A 23 3.73 16.60 10.47
CA ASN A 23 2.81 15.55 10.92
C ASN A 23 1.48 15.56 10.15
N ALA A 24 1.31 16.38 9.11
CA ALA A 24 0.05 16.43 8.38
C ALA A 24 -0.21 15.19 7.51
N GLY A 25 0.76 14.28 7.33
CA GLY A 25 0.66 13.13 6.43
C GLY A 25 1.38 13.37 5.09
N THR A 26 1.52 12.32 4.27
CA THR A 26 2.18 12.42 2.95
C THR A 26 1.36 13.28 2.00
N ALA A 27 2.01 13.91 1.01
CA ALA A 27 1.29 14.54 -0.10
C ALA A 27 0.36 13.52 -0.80
N LEU A 28 0.79 12.26 -0.89
CA LEU A 28 -0.01 11.16 -1.44
C LEU A 28 -1.21 10.77 -0.58
N MET A 29 -1.21 10.98 0.74
CA MET A 29 -2.39 10.76 1.58
C MET A 29 -3.45 11.83 1.32
N TRP A 30 -3.01 13.08 1.16
CA TRP A 30 -3.92 14.19 0.84
C TRP A 30 -4.38 14.20 -0.60
N MET A 31 -3.58 13.71 -1.53
CA MET A 31 -3.86 13.81 -2.96
C MET A 31 -5.19 13.13 -3.34
N PRO A 32 -5.52 11.91 -2.89
CA PRO A 32 -6.85 11.33 -3.05
C PRO A 32 -7.91 12.25 -2.47
N ILE A 33 -7.81 12.71 -1.23
CA ILE A 33 -8.82 13.59 -0.60
C ILE A 33 -9.04 14.86 -1.43
N LEU A 34 -7.97 15.51 -1.87
CA LEU A 34 -8.02 16.72 -2.70
C LEU A 34 -8.58 16.42 -4.09
N GLN A 35 -8.21 15.28 -4.69
CA GLN A 35 -8.81 14.83 -5.94
C GLN A 35 -10.30 14.60 -5.77
N LEU A 36 -10.74 14.02 -4.65
CA LEU A 36 -12.15 13.77 -4.39
C LEU A 36 -12.95 15.05 -4.25
N MET A 37 -12.44 16.01 -3.49
CA MET A 37 -13.13 17.27 -3.26
C MET A 37 -13.08 18.20 -4.47
N PHE A 38 -11.93 18.30 -5.13
CA PHE A 38 -11.65 19.32 -6.13
C PHE A 38 -11.28 18.74 -7.49
N GLY A 39 -10.52 17.64 -7.53
CA GLY A 39 -10.11 16.99 -8.78
C GLY A 39 -11.30 16.53 -9.62
N ASN A 40 -12.23 15.76 -9.05
CA ASN A 40 -13.41 15.26 -9.75
C ASN A 40 -14.33 16.39 -10.22
N LEU A 41 -14.42 17.47 -9.43
CA LEU A 41 -15.14 18.69 -9.84
C LEU A 41 -14.46 19.33 -11.06
N LEU A 42 -13.13 19.49 -11.03
CA LEU A 42 -12.37 20.08 -12.12
C LEU A 42 -12.41 19.22 -13.39
N ILE A 43 -12.30 17.90 -13.26
CA ILE A 43 -12.44 16.95 -14.38
C ILE A 43 -13.83 17.08 -15.00
N GLY A 44 -14.89 17.02 -14.19
CA GLY A 44 -16.26 17.18 -14.67
C GLY A 44 -16.52 18.54 -15.36
N LEU A 45 -15.90 19.63 -14.86
CA LEU A 45 -15.93 20.94 -15.51
C LEU A 45 -15.27 20.91 -16.89
N ILE A 46 -14.04 20.37 -16.98
CA ILE A 46 -13.26 20.30 -18.21
C ILE A 46 -13.96 19.42 -19.24
N GLU A 47 -14.39 18.22 -18.86
CA GLU A 47 -15.05 17.27 -19.75
C GLU A 47 -16.41 17.79 -20.20
N GLY A 48 -17.23 18.29 -19.27
CA GLY A 48 -18.53 18.87 -19.60
C GLY A 48 -18.42 20.06 -20.54
N PHE A 49 -17.40 20.92 -20.33
CA PHE A 49 -17.12 22.03 -21.24
C PHE A 49 -16.65 21.53 -22.61
N ALA A 50 -15.72 20.57 -22.67
CA ALA A 50 -15.22 19.98 -23.91
C ALA A 50 -16.35 19.34 -24.75
N VAL A 51 -17.23 18.56 -24.12
CA VAL A 51 -18.41 17.99 -24.81
C VAL A 51 -19.30 19.10 -25.36
N SER A 52 -19.53 20.16 -24.59
CA SER A 52 -20.36 21.29 -25.03
C SER A 52 -19.76 22.05 -26.20
N LEU A 53 -18.43 22.17 -26.25
CA LEU A 53 -17.71 22.80 -27.36
C LEU A 53 -17.82 21.95 -28.64
N ILE A 54 -17.52 20.65 -28.54
CA ILE A 54 -17.45 19.73 -29.69
C ILE A 54 -18.84 19.50 -30.30
N TYR A 55 -19.86 19.32 -29.45
CA TYR A 55 -21.21 18.93 -29.89
C TYR A 55 -22.26 20.05 -29.76
N LYS A 56 -21.84 21.26 -29.37
CA LYS A 56 -22.72 22.44 -29.25
C LYS A 56 -23.92 22.19 -28.33
N THR A 57 -23.73 21.38 -27.28
CA THR A 57 -24.77 21.16 -26.26
C THR A 57 -24.83 22.33 -25.28
N LYS A 58 -25.88 22.39 -24.44
CA LYS A 58 -25.97 23.41 -23.39
C LYS A 58 -24.84 23.19 -22.38
N TRP A 59 -23.91 24.13 -22.28
CA TRP A 59 -22.68 23.99 -21.50
C TRP A 59 -22.95 23.68 -20.02
N TYR A 60 -23.86 24.42 -19.37
CA TYR A 60 -24.17 24.24 -17.95
C TYR A 60 -24.73 22.84 -17.64
N ARG A 61 -25.60 22.31 -18.52
CA ARG A 61 -26.14 20.95 -18.38
C ARG A 61 -25.05 19.91 -18.55
N SER A 62 -24.16 20.11 -19.53
CA SER A 62 -23.06 19.17 -19.81
C SER A 62 -22.11 19.09 -18.63
N ILE A 63 -21.75 20.25 -18.06
CA ILE A 63 -20.94 20.36 -16.84
C ILE A 63 -21.60 19.67 -15.65
N LEU A 64 -22.86 20.00 -15.33
CA LEU A 64 -23.52 19.41 -14.15
C LEU A 64 -23.64 17.89 -14.24
N ILE A 65 -23.97 17.37 -15.43
CA ILE A 65 -24.04 15.93 -15.67
C ILE A 65 -22.67 15.28 -15.53
N MET A 66 -21.61 15.89 -16.08
CA MET A 66 -20.26 15.31 -15.98
C MET A 66 -19.67 15.36 -14.59
N ILE A 67 -19.94 16.43 -13.81
CA ILE A 67 -19.60 16.47 -12.39
C ILE A 67 -20.29 15.31 -11.67
N GLY A 68 -21.60 15.15 -11.85
CA GLY A 68 -22.35 14.04 -11.25
C GLY A 68 -21.79 12.67 -11.67
N GLY A 69 -21.47 12.49 -12.96
CA GLY A 69 -20.90 11.26 -13.49
C GLY A 69 -19.55 10.91 -12.88
N ASN A 70 -18.65 11.89 -12.76
CA ASN A 70 -17.33 11.70 -12.15
C ASN A 70 -17.43 11.28 -10.68
N TYR A 71 -18.28 11.93 -9.89
CA TYR A 71 -18.49 11.56 -8.47
C TYR A 71 -19.13 10.18 -8.31
N VAL A 72 -20.10 9.83 -9.17
CA VAL A 72 -20.70 8.48 -9.18
C VAL A 72 -19.66 7.42 -9.56
N SER A 73 -18.84 7.70 -10.57
CA SER A 73 -17.79 6.79 -11.02
C SER A 73 -16.74 6.56 -9.93
N TRP A 74 -16.33 7.62 -9.24
CA TRP A 74 -15.48 7.49 -8.05
C TRP A 74 -16.13 6.63 -6.96
N LEU A 75 -17.38 6.92 -6.58
CA LEU A 75 -18.06 6.21 -5.49
C LEU A 75 -18.12 4.70 -5.77
N ILE A 76 -18.51 4.33 -6.99
CA ILE A 76 -18.59 2.93 -7.43
C ILE A 76 -17.18 2.32 -7.54
N GLY A 77 -16.22 3.03 -8.14
CA GLY A 77 -14.85 2.57 -8.28
C GLY A 77 -14.18 2.29 -6.94
N ASN A 78 -14.33 3.20 -5.97
CA ASN A 78 -13.83 3.02 -4.61
C ASN A 78 -14.50 1.84 -3.89
N GLY A 79 -15.82 1.69 -4.04
CA GLY A 79 -16.54 0.53 -3.52
C GLY A 79 -16.01 -0.79 -4.09
N LEU A 80 -15.73 -0.83 -5.39
CA LEU A 80 -15.15 -2.02 -6.04
C LEU A 80 -13.71 -2.28 -5.59
N ILE A 81 -12.88 -1.24 -5.45
CA ILE A 81 -11.52 -1.39 -4.91
C ILE A 81 -11.59 -2.02 -3.51
N LEU A 82 -12.44 -1.50 -2.61
CA LEU A 82 -12.59 -2.06 -1.26
C LEU A 82 -13.04 -3.53 -1.28
N LEU A 83 -13.92 -3.90 -2.21
CA LEU A 83 -14.39 -5.29 -2.34
C LEU A 83 -13.33 -6.25 -2.90
N PHE A 84 -12.44 -5.77 -3.76
CA PHE A 84 -11.45 -6.61 -4.46
C PHE A 84 -9.99 -6.37 -4.01
N GLN A 85 -9.75 -5.51 -3.03
CA GLN A 85 -8.41 -5.09 -2.63
C GLN A 85 -7.51 -6.28 -2.28
N GLU A 86 -8.00 -7.21 -1.45
CA GLU A 86 -7.24 -8.42 -1.08
C GLU A 86 -6.84 -9.24 -2.29
N PHE A 87 -7.79 -9.49 -3.21
CA PHE A 87 -7.54 -10.22 -4.44
C PHE A 87 -6.51 -9.51 -5.33
N ILE A 88 -6.63 -8.19 -5.51
CA ILE A 88 -5.68 -7.41 -6.33
C ILE A 88 -4.27 -7.51 -5.74
N ILE A 89 -4.16 -7.44 -4.42
CA ILE A 89 -2.87 -7.52 -3.73
C ILE A 89 -2.27 -8.92 -3.88
N ASP A 90 -3.08 -9.97 -3.71
CA ASP A 90 -2.63 -11.34 -3.91
C ASP A 90 -2.12 -11.57 -5.33
N VAL A 91 -2.86 -11.11 -6.34
CA VAL A 91 -2.42 -11.13 -7.74
C VAL A 91 -1.14 -10.33 -7.92
N ALA A 92 -1.04 -9.15 -7.28
CA ALA A 92 0.12 -8.29 -7.40
C ALA A 92 1.42 -8.96 -6.93
N PHE A 93 1.34 -9.66 -5.82
CA PHE A 93 2.46 -10.43 -5.31
C PHE A 93 2.74 -11.71 -6.12
N GLN A 94 1.73 -12.32 -6.75
CA GLN A 94 1.92 -13.52 -7.57
C GLN A 94 2.59 -13.24 -8.92
N LEU A 95 2.33 -12.07 -9.53
CA LEU A 95 2.82 -11.72 -10.86
C LEU A 95 4.33 -11.43 -10.94
N LYS A 96 5.11 -11.72 -9.89
CA LYS A 96 6.57 -11.48 -9.80
C LYS A 96 6.97 -10.03 -10.17
N GLY A 97 6.05 -9.08 -10.03
CA GLY A 97 6.28 -7.71 -10.49
C GLY A 97 5.10 -6.82 -10.14
N VAL A 98 5.20 -6.17 -8.99
CA VAL A 98 4.19 -5.21 -8.49
C VAL A 98 3.90 -4.15 -9.55
N PHE A 99 4.92 -3.73 -10.31
CA PHE A 99 4.78 -2.77 -11.39
C PHE A 99 3.81 -3.22 -12.49
N VAL A 100 3.89 -4.49 -12.93
CA VAL A 100 2.99 -5.04 -13.95
C VAL A 100 1.55 -5.03 -13.44
N SER A 101 1.37 -5.39 -12.18
CA SER A 101 0.06 -5.41 -11.52
C SER A 101 -0.52 -4.01 -11.39
N TRP A 102 0.32 -3.01 -11.07
CA TRP A 102 -0.06 -1.61 -11.06
C TRP A 102 -0.55 -1.13 -12.44
N ILE A 103 0.17 -1.46 -13.52
CA ILE A 103 -0.26 -1.15 -14.89
C ILE A 103 -1.60 -1.81 -15.21
N ILE A 104 -1.75 -3.10 -14.88
CA ILE A 104 -3.01 -3.83 -15.10
C ILE A 104 -4.16 -3.17 -14.33
N SER A 105 -3.94 -2.78 -13.07
CA SER A 105 -4.95 -2.07 -12.27
C SER A 105 -5.37 -0.75 -12.90
N ILE A 106 -4.43 0.05 -13.42
CA ILE A 106 -4.75 1.30 -14.13
C ILE A 106 -5.65 1.03 -15.33
N VAL A 107 -5.30 0.04 -16.14
CA VAL A 107 -6.07 -0.31 -17.34
C VAL A 107 -7.48 -0.74 -16.97
N ILE A 108 -7.63 -1.59 -15.95
CA ILE A 108 -8.95 -2.05 -15.46
C ILE A 108 -9.77 -0.86 -14.93
N LEU A 109 -9.19 -0.02 -14.08
CA LEU A 109 -9.87 1.14 -13.49
C LEU A 109 -10.28 2.17 -14.56
N TYR A 110 -9.45 2.36 -15.58
CA TYR A 110 -9.79 3.20 -16.74
C TYR A 110 -11.04 2.66 -17.46
N PHE A 111 -11.07 1.38 -17.84
CA PHE A 111 -12.23 0.81 -18.54
C PHE A 111 -13.48 0.81 -17.67
N LEU A 112 -13.33 0.52 -16.38
CA LEU A 112 -14.41 0.58 -15.41
C LEU A 112 -15.02 2.00 -15.36
N THR A 113 -14.18 3.02 -15.33
CA THR A 113 -14.62 4.42 -15.33
C THR A 113 -15.38 4.76 -16.60
N VAL A 114 -14.84 4.40 -17.77
CA VAL A 114 -15.51 4.63 -19.05
C VAL A 114 -16.89 3.97 -19.09
N ILE A 115 -17.02 2.74 -18.57
CA ILE A 115 -18.29 2.01 -18.48
C ILE A 115 -19.29 2.73 -17.56
N ILE A 116 -18.86 3.15 -16.38
CA ILE A 116 -19.72 3.81 -15.40
C ILE A 116 -20.15 5.20 -15.86
N GLU A 117 -19.26 5.94 -16.53
CA GLU A 117 -19.52 7.31 -16.99
C GLU A 117 -20.28 7.36 -18.32
N PHE A 118 -20.22 6.30 -19.13
CA PHE A 118 -20.94 6.18 -20.39
C PHE A 118 -22.42 6.67 -20.36
N PRO A 119 -23.27 6.27 -19.39
CA PRO A 119 -24.64 6.78 -19.30
C PRO A 119 -24.71 8.30 -19.14
N PHE A 120 -23.78 8.91 -18.40
CA PHE A 120 -23.72 10.36 -18.18
C PHE A 120 -23.37 11.09 -19.47
N PHE A 121 -22.36 10.61 -20.22
CA PHE A 121 -22.06 11.13 -21.55
C PHE A 121 -23.27 11.05 -22.48
N ASN A 122 -24.03 9.95 -22.40
CA ASN A 122 -25.24 9.79 -23.21
C ASN A 122 -26.40 10.72 -22.78
N TRP A 123 -26.51 11.05 -21.49
CA TRP A 123 -27.54 11.96 -20.95
C TRP A 123 -27.31 13.43 -21.26
N ILE A 124 -26.10 13.83 -21.65
CA ILE A 124 -25.81 15.19 -22.13
C ILE A 124 -26.58 15.49 -23.41
N PHE A 125 -26.69 14.51 -24.30
CA PHE A 125 -27.43 14.64 -25.55
C PHE A 125 -28.94 14.65 -25.30
N LYS A 126 -29.65 15.51 -26.04
CA LYS A 126 -31.11 15.43 -26.15
C LYS A 126 -31.51 14.07 -26.72
N GLU A 127 -32.69 13.59 -26.33
CA GLU A 127 -33.18 12.24 -26.67
C GLU A 127 -33.14 11.95 -28.17
N GLU A 128 -33.60 12.93 -28.98
CA GLU A 128 -33.56 12.88 -30.45
C GLU A 128 -32.15 12.75 -31.06
N ASN A 129 -31.11 13.12 -30.31
CA ASN A 129 -29.71 13.15 -30.73
C ASN A 129 -28.82 12.13 -29.98
N ARG A 130 -29.41 11.27 -29.14
CA ARG A 130 -28.65 10.27 -28.39
C ARG A 130 -28.07 9.23 -29.34
N SER A 131 -26.75 9.09 -29.33
CA SER A 131 -26.06 8.07 -30.10
C SER A 131 -25.08 7.34 -29.19
N ARG A 132 -25.37 6.07 -28.88
CA ARG A 132 -24.51 5.24 -28.02
C ARG A 132 -23.07 5.21 -28.55
N LYS A 133 -22.87 5.06 -29.87
CA LYS A 133 -21.54 5.05 -30.49
C LYS A 133 -20.79 6.35 -30.27
N ARG A 134 -21.48 7.49 -30.37
CA ARG A 134 -20.90 8.82 -30.13
C ARG A 134 -20.49 9.00 -28.66
N SER A 135 -21.39 8.66 -27.74
CA SER A 135 -21.16 8.76 -26.30
C SER A 135 -20.00 7.86 -25.85
N TRP A 136 -19.87 6.66 -26.41
CA TRP A 136 -18.73 5.76 -26.17
C TRP A 136 -17.41 6.36 -26.63
N ARG A 137 -17.36 6.88 -27.87
CA ARG A 137 -16.14 7.51 -28.41
C ARG A 137 -15.71 8.72 -27.58
N LEU A 138 -16.67 9.55 -27.19
CA LEU A 138 -16.42 10.69 -26.30
C LEU A 138 -15.88 10.26 -24.95
N SER A 139 -16.54 9.30 -24.30
CA SER A 139 -16.14 8.79 -22.99
C SER A 139 -14.70 8.28 -23.03
N LEU A 140 -14.36 7.45 -24.02
CA LEU A 140 -12.99 6.95 -24.23
C LEU A 140 -11.98 8.08 -24.42
N ILE A 141 -12.22 9.01 -25.35
CA ILE A 141 -11.24 10.06 -25.68
C ILE A 141 -11.01 10.99 -24.48
N LEU A 142 -12.09 11.44 -23.84
CA LEU A 142 -11.98 12.38 -22.72
C LEU A 142 -11.36 11.70 -21.50
N ASN A 143 -11.76 10.45 -21.17
CA ASN A 143 -11.12 9.70 -20.11
C ASN A 143 -9.62 9.47 -20.38
N VAL A 144 -9.19 9.20 -21.62
CA VAL A 144 -7.75 9.08 -21.92
C VAL A 144 -7.02 10.36 -21.57
N ILE A 145 -7.56 11.52 -21.95
CA ILE A 145 -6.93 12.82 -21.70
C ILE A 145 -6.87 13.09 -20.19
N THR A 146 -7.99 12.92 -19.47
CA THR A 146 -8.08 13.23 -18.05
C THR A 146 -7.31 12.24 -17.19
N TYR A 147 -7.35 10.94 -17.51
CA TYR A 147 -6.51 9.94 -16.84
C TYR A 147 -5.03 10.12 -17.11
N THR A 148 -4.63 10.49 -18.33
CA THR A 148 -3.22 10.77 -18.61
C THR A 148 -2.73 11.94 -17.75
N ALA A 149 -3.51 13.03 -17.68
CA ALA A 149 -3.17 14.16 -16.82
C ALA A 149 -3.10 13.76 -15.34
N MET A 150 -4.08 12.97 -14.85
CA MET A 150 -4.09 12.47 -13.49
C MET A 150 -2.89 11.58 -13.18
N ILE A 151 -2.53 10.65 -14.07
CA ILE A 151 -1.35 9.79 -13.93
C ILE A 151 -0.09 10.64 -13.84
N LEU A 152 0.07 11.66 -14.70
CA LEU A 152 1.23 12.56 -14.64
C LEU A 152 1.30 13.35 -13.33
N ILE A 153 0.15 13.84 -12.83
CA ILE A 153 0.10 14.52 -11.52
C ILE A 153 0.50 13.55 -10.42
N TYR A 154 -0.04 12.33 -10.40
CA TYR A 154 0.32 11.34 -9.39
C TYR A 154 1.80 10.98 -9.47
N LEU A 155 2.34 10.74 -10.67
CA LEU A 155 3.76 10.49 -10.90
C LEU A 155 4.65 11.60 -10.35
N SER A 156 4.21 12.86 -10.43
CA SER A 156 4.97 13.99 -9.90
C SER A 156 4.98 14.09 -8.37
N VAL A 157 3.99 13.50 -7.69
CA VAL A 157 3.81 13.61 -6.23
C VAL A 157 4.25 12.34 -5.49
N SER A 158 4.20 11.18 -6.14
CA SER A 158 4.55 9.92 -5.54
C SER A 158 6.05 9.67 -5.46
N LYS A 159 6.46 9.03 -4.38
CA LYS A 159 7.80 8.44 -4.22
C LYS A 159 7.70 6.96 -4.63
N TYR A 160 8.41 6.56 -5.70
CA TYR A 160 8.27 5.23 -6.32
C TYR A 160 9.32 4.21 -5.89
N ASN A 161 10.21 4.56 -4.97
CA ASN A 161 11.44 3.79 -4.72
C ASN A 161 11.17 2.30 -4.42
N PHE A 162 10.04 1.95 -3.76
CA PHE A 162 9.71 0.55 -3.51
C PHE A 162 9.49 -0.27 -4.80
N PHE A 163 8.95 0.33 -5.87
CA PHE A 163 8.71 -0.35 -7.14
C PHE A 163 9.92 -0.44 -8.05
N THR A 164 10.68 0.64 -8.10
CA THR A 164 11.75 0.82 -9.08
C THR A 164 13.06 0.27 -8.57
N ASP A 165 13.26 0.30 -7.25
CA ASP A 165 14.57 0.04 -6.67
C ASP A 165 14.68 -1.37 -6.08
N LEU A 166 13.55 -1.99 -5.70
CA LEU A 166 13.55 -3.33 -5.13
C LEU A 166 13.48 -4.42 -6.20
N LYS A 167 14.34 -5.44 -6.06
CA LYS A 167 14.39 -6.60 -6.95
C LYS A 167 13.91 -7.85 -6.21
N ILE A 168 12.93 -8.56 -6.77
CA ILE A 168 12.49 -9.83 -6.17
C ILE A 168 13.54 -10.91 -6.50
N ASN A 169 14.27 -11.38 -5.49
CA ASN A 169 15.26 -12.45 -5.62
C ASN A 169 15.03 -13.52 -4.53
N GLN A 170 14.30 -14.57 -4.87
CA GLN A 170 14.00 -15.65 -3.92
C GLN A 170 15.23 -16.42 -3.43
N SER A 171 16.36 -16.38 -4.15
CA SER A 171 17.60 -17.04 -3.71
C SER A 171 18.21 -16.41 -2.45
N LEU A 172 17.75 -15.23 -2.02
CA LEU A 172 18.10 -14.70 -0.70
C LEU A 172 17.73 -15.67 0.43
N LEU A 173 16.73 -16.53 0.25
CA LEU A 173 16.33 -17.52 1.25
C LEU A 173 17.21 -18.80 1.22
N ASP A 174 18.16 -18.93 0.29
CA ASP A 174 19.05 -20.11 0.18
C ASP A 174 20.21 -20.03 1.18
N LYS A 175 20.43 -18.84 1.77
CA LYS A 175 21.43 -18.65 2.83
C LYS A 175 21.00 -19.41 4.09
N ASP A 176 21.96 -20.03 4.76
CA ASP A 176 21.71 -20.71 6.04
C ASP A 176 21.57 -19.68 7.16
N TYR A 177 20.38 -19.11 7.29
CA TYR A 177 20.04 -18.27 8.42
C TYR A 177 19.91 -19.13 9.67
N LYS A 178 20.50 -18.66 10.78
CA LYS A 178 20.19 -19.17 12.13
C LYS A 178 18.83 -18.67 12.62
N LEU A 179 17.84 -18.59 11.73
CA LEU A 179 16.49 -18.15 12.03
C LEU A 179 15.58 -19.36 12.07
N GLU A 180 15.04 -19.60 13.26
CA GLU A 180 14.07 -20.66 13.52
C GLU A 180 12.72 -20.00 13.74
N LEU A 181 11.76 -20.36 12.90
CA LEU A 181 10.37 -19.95 13.03
C LEU A 181 9.65 -20.94 13.93
N TYR A 182 9.02 -20.41 14.95
CA TYR A 182 8.17 -21.17 15.85
C TYR A 182 6.71 -20.79 15.62
N LEU A 183 5.86 -21.79 15.49
CA LEU A 183 4.41 -21.63 15.41
C LEU A 183 3.76 -22.57 16.41
N LYS A 184 2.86 -22.07 17.25
CA LYS A 184 2.15 -22.88 18.23
C LYS A 184 0.66 -22.94 17.93
N GLU A 185 0.10 -24.14 17.89
CA GLU A 185 -1.34 -24.37 17.77
C GLU A 185 -1.81 -25.30 18.88
N GLY A 186 -2.52 -24.74 19.86
CA GLY A 186 -2.83 -25.44 21.10
C GLY A 186 -1.54 -25.89 21.81
N GLY A 187 -1.49 -27.15 22.26
CA GLY A 187 -0.31 -27.73 22.91
C GLY A 187 0.87 -28.07 21.98
N ASN A 188 0.73 -27.94 20.66
CA ASN A 188 1.76 -28.36 19.70
C ASN A 188 2.64 -27.17 19.26
N ILE A 189 3.96 -27.36 19.29
CA ILE A 189 4.95 -26.41 18.77
C ILE A 189 5.51 -26.96 17.46
N TYR A 190 5.35 -26.18 16.39
CA TYR A 190 5.95 -26.40 15.10
C TYR A 190 7.17 -25.51 14.97
N LYS A 191 8.33 -26.13 14.76
CA LYS A 191 9.59 -25.43 14.56
C LYS A 191 10.02 -25.57 13.11
N GLY A 192 10.61 -24.52 12.53
CA GLY A 192 11.32 -24.70 11.28
C GLY A 192 12.21 -23.60 10.77
N LYS A 193 12.98 -23.95 9.73
CA LYS A 193 13.93 -23.04 9.08
C LYS A 193 13.31 -22.34 7.88
N ILE A 194 13.70 -21.09 7.67
CA ILE A 194 13.43 -20.32 6.45
C ILE A 194 14.29 -20.91 5.32
N SER A 195 13.70 -21.16 4.15
CA SER A 195 14.38 -21.78 2.99
C SER A 195 13.64 -21.48 1.68
N SER A 196 14.36 -21.23 0.59
CA SER A 196 13.81 -20.97 -0.77
C SER A 196 13.41 -22.19 -1.58
N ASP A 197 13.78 -23.39 -1.14
CA ASP A 197 13.52 -24.61 -1.91
C ASP A 197 12.00 -24.88 -2.10
N PHE A 198 11.49 -24.42 -3.25
CA PHE A 198 10.11 -24.54 -3.71
C PHE A 198 9.63 -25.99 -3.88
N LYS A 199 10.53 -26.98 -3.85
CA LYS A 199 10.16 -28.41 -3.90
C LYS A 199 9.78 -28.99 -2.54
N ARG A 200 9.82 -28.20 -1.45
CA ARG A 200 9.59 -28.70 -0.09
C ARG A 200 8.11 -28.65 0.31
N LYS A 201 7.68 -29.71 1.03
CA LYS A 201 6.32 -29.87 1.57
C LYS A 201 5.96 -28.69 2.46
N LEU A 202 4.75 -28.15 2.27
CA LEU A 202 4.09 -27.27 3.23
C LEU A 202 4.10 -27.96 4.61
N VAL A 203 4.80 -27.37 5.57
CA VAL A 203 4.86 -27.95 6.93
C VAL A 203 3.68 -27.54 7.77
N TYR A 204 3.11 -26.37 7.48
CA TYR A 204 1.95 -25.89 8.20
C TYR A 204 1.10 -25.00 7.29
N LYS A 205 -0.14 -25.44 7.03
CA LYS A 205 -1.18 -24.58 6.45
C LYS A 205 -1.83 -23.84 7.59
N ILE A 206 -1.82 -22.51 7.55
CA ILE A 206 -2.58 -21.71 8.51
C ILE A 206 -4.05 -22.10 8.39
N PRO A 207 -4.70 -22.54 9.49
CA PRO A 207 -6.15 -22.74 9.51
C PRO A 207 -6.88 -21.51 8.99
N GLU A 208 -7.95 -21.69 8.23
CA GLU A 208 -8.68 -20.60 7.57
C GLU A 208 -9.21 -19.54 8.57
N LYS A 209 -9.54 -19.97 9.80
CA LYS A 209 -9.88 -19.09 10.93
C LYS A 209 -8.79 -18.07 11.30
N TYR A 210 -7.56 -18.28 10.86
CA TYR A 210 -6.41 -17.44 11.13
C TYR A 210 -5.88 -16.74 9.86
N LYS A 211 -6.60 -16.80 8.73
CA LYS A 211 -6.19 -16.16 7.47
C LYS A 211 -5.96 -14.65 7.60
N ASN A 212 -6.65 -14.02 8.55
CA ASN A 212 -6.58 -12.58 8.81
C ASN A 212 -5.62 -12.22 9.96
N LEU A 213 -4.80 -13.16 10.44
CA LEU A 213 -3.76 -12.88 11.42
C LEU A 213 -2.49 -12.42 10.69
N TYR A 214 -1.80 -11.43 11.25
CA TYR A 214 -0.56 -10.94 10.65
C TYR A 214 0.64 -11.45 11.46
N PRO A 215 1.73 -11.82 10.78
CA PRO A 215 2.98 -12.15 11.45
C PRO A 215 3.50 -10.92 12.21
N SER A 216 4.04 -11.18 13.39
CA SER A 216 4.69 -10.19 14.25
C SER A 216 5.94 -10.83 14.84
N LEU A 217 7.05 -10.12 14.87
CA LEU A 217 8.31 -10.56 15.45
C LEU A 217 8.48 -9.92 16.83
N ILE A 218 8.87 -10.71 17.82
CA ILE A 218 9.31 -10.21 19.12
C ILE A 218 10.64 -10.87 19.46
N GLU A 219 11.58 -10.05 19.91
CA GLU A 219 12.84 -10.54 20.46
C GLU A 219 12.60 -11.20 21.82
N ASN A 220 13.11 -12.41 21.99
CA ASN A 220 13.12 -13.08 23.27
C ASN A 220 14.35 -12.60 24.08
N PRO A 221 14.15 -11.87 25.20
CA PRO A 221 15.26 -11.28 25.94
C PRO A 221 16.13 -12.32 26.66
N LYS A 222 15.69 -13.58 26.77
CA LYS A 222 16.42 -14.61 27.52
C LYS A 222 17.52 -15.29 26.70
N ASP A 223 17.30 -15.46 25.40
CA ASP A 223 18.16 -16.27 24.54
C ASP A 223 18.49 -15.59 23.19
N SER A 224 18.09 -14.32 23.02
CA SER A 224 18.30 -13.54 21.79
C SER A 224 17.71 -14.22 20.54
N THR A 225 16.67 -15.05 20.72
CA THR A 225 15.92 -15.64 19.61
C THR A 225 14.79 -14.72 19.15
N ILE A 226 14.25 -15.00 17.96
CA ILE A 226 13.09 -14.29 17.41
C ILE A 226 11.89 -15.22 17.48
N ASP A 227 10.89 -14.80 18.24
CA ASP A 227 9.62 -15.48 18.28
C ASP A 227 8.68 -14.86 17.22
N LEU A 228 8.15 -15.70 16.34
CA LEU A 228 7.14 -15.30 15.35
C LEU A 228 5.75 -15.50 15.95
N PHE A 229 4.99 -14.42 16.03
CA PHE A 229 3.61 -14.39 16.48
C PHE A 229 2.63 -14.18 15.33
N LEU A 230 1.44 -14.77 15.45
CA LEU A 230 0.27 -14.42 14.65
C LEU A 230 -0.67 -13.57 15.51
N VAL A 231 -0.90 -12.33 15.09
CA VAL A 231 -1.70 -11.35 15.83
C VAL A 231 -3.01 -11.07 15.10
N ASN A 232 -4.14 -11.11 15.83
CA ASN A 232 -5.43 -10.67 15.31
C ASN A 232 -5.63 -9.18 15.59
N TYR A 233 -5.44 -8.34 14.58
CA TYR A 233 -5.56 -6.89 14.72
C TYR A 233 -6.99 -6.35 14.71
N SER A 234 -8.00 -7.21 14.51
CA SER A 234 -9.41 -6.80 14.56
C SER A 234 -9.98 -6.85 15.98
N ASN A 235 -9.47 -7.77 16.80
CA ASN A 235 -9.98 -8.03 18.16
C ASN A 235 -8.88 -7.91 19.22
N ASP A 236 -7.69 -7.43 18.85
CA ASP A 236 -6.51 -7.27 19.71
C ASP A 236 -6.19 -8.52 20.55
N THR A 237 -6.51 -9.68 19.99
CA THR A 237 -6.28 -10.98 20.62
C THR A 237 -5.03 -11.57 20.02
N LEU A 238 -4.01 -11.73 20.87
CA LEU A 238 -2.82 -12.49 20.54
C LEU A 238 -3.24 -13.96 20.52
N LEU A 239 -3.41 -14.54 19.33
CA LEU A 239 -3.87 -15.92 19.14
C LEU A 239 -2.72 -16.94 19.18
N LEU A 240 -1.73 -16.66 20.03
CA LEU A 240 -0.72 -17.61 20.45
C LEU A 240 -0.82 -17.79 21.95
N GLU A 241 -1.18 -19.01 22.32
CA GLU A 241 -1.25 -19.47 23.70
C GLU A 241 0.17 -19.39 24.31
N ARG A 242 0.44 -18.29 25.02
CA ARG A 242 1.53 -17.84 25.93
C ARG A 242 2.72 -18.73 26.33
N SER A 243 2.80 -20.01 25.97
CA SER A 243 3.68 -20.96 26.64
C SER A 243 5.06 -21.16 26.00
N PHE A 244 5.58 -20.20 25.23
CA PHE A 244 7.03 -20.20 24.98
C PHE A 244 7.83 -19.68 26.18
N ILE A 245 7.16 -19.02 27.14
CA ILE A 245 7.80 -18.62 28.38
C ILE A 245 6.81 -18.84 29.54
N GLU A 246 7.13 -19.77 30.45
CA GLU A 246 6.71 -19.64 31.85
C GLU A 246 7.41 -18.41 32.46
N THR A 247 7.08 -17.21 32.02
CA THR A 247 7.37 -16.00 32.77
C THR A 247 6.13 -15.71 33.60
N LYS A 248 6.24 -15.99 34.90
CA LYS A 248 5.28 -15.54 35.91
C LYS A 248 5.10 -14.02 35.92
N ASP A 249 6.03 -13.29 35.31
CA ASP A 249 5.95 -11.84 35.19
C ASP A 249 5.23 -11.44 33.91
N LYS A 250 4.09 -10.75 34.09
CA LYS A 250 3.36 -10.04 33.05
C LYS A 250 4.26 -8.92 32.51
N VAL A 251 5.24 -9.24 31.69
CA VAL A 251 5.91 -8.23 30.87
C VAL A 251 4.82 -7.62 29.99
N PHE A 252 4.68 -6.30 30.10
CA PHE A 252 3.71 -5.50 29.34
C PHE A 252 3.95 -5.76 27.84
N TYR A 253 3.10 -6.60 27.23
CA TYR A 253 3.04 -6.67 25.79
C TYR A 253 2.53 -5.31 25.30
N PRO A 254 3.18 -4.72 24.29
CA PRO A 254 2.82 -3.39 23.85
C PRO A 254 1.35 -3.35 23.45
N ILE A 255 0.62 -2.44 24.07
CA ILE A 255 -0.77 -2.15 23.74
C ILE A 255 -0.77 -1.65 22.29
N ILE A 256 -1.68 -2.22 21.50
CA ILE A 256 -2.21 -1.96 20.15
C ILE A 256 -1.90 -0.60 19.47
N TYR A 257 -1.57 0.45 20.21
CA TYR A 257 -0.98 1.68 19.66
C TYR A 257 0.34 1.44 18.91
N GLU A 258 0.99 0.27 19.09
CA GLU A 258 2.12 -0.19 18.27
C GLU A 258 1.73 -1.02 17.03
N LYS A 259 0.46 -0.99 16.59
CA LYS A 259 -0.01 -1.64 15.34
C LYS A 259 0.78 -1.22 14.08
N TYR A 260 1.38 -0.04 14.13
CA TYR A 260 2.38 0.48 13.19
C TYR A 260 3.61 1.01 13.94
N GLY A 261 3.81 0.50 15.15
CA GLY A 261 4.85 0.94 16.07
C GLY A 261 6.21 0.56 15.55
N TRP A 262 7.15 1.45 15.87
CA TRP A 262 8.57 1.42 15.60
C TRP A 262 9.30 0.29 16.33
N VAL A 263 8.71 -0.90 16.42
CA VAL A 263 9.35 -2.06 17.04
C VAL A 263 10.48 -2.49 16.12
N LYS A 264 11.66 -1.98 16.46
CA LYS A 264 12.94 -2.28 15.88
C LYS A 264 13.61 -3.30 16.78
N SER A 265 13.84 -4.49 16.25
CA SER A 265 14.83 -5.40 16.82
C SER A 265 16.11 -5.30 16.00
N ASP A 266 17.26 -5.24 16.67
CA ASP A 266 18.57 -5.22 16.01
C ASP A 266 19.45 -6.30 16.62
N PHE A 267 19.61 -7.39 15.87
CA PHE A 267 20.32 -8.60 16.30
C PHE A 267 21.82 -8.55 15.97
N ARG A 268 22.32 -7.45 15.39
CA ARG A 268 23.74 -7.27 15.19
C ARG A 268 24.43 -7.00 16.52
N ASP A 269 25.71 -7.35 16.56
CA ASP A 269 26.61 -6.93 17.63
C ASP A 269 26.53 -5.40 17.80
N THR A 270 26.47 -4.94 19.04
CA THR A 270 26.48 -3.53 19.41
C THR A 270 27.63 -2.73 18.80
N THR A 271 28.76 -3.37 18.50
CA THR A 271 29.91 -2.71 17.85
C THR A 271 29.73 -2.49 16.35
N ASN A 272 28.65 -3.01 15.77
CA ASN A 272 28.42 -3.19 14.33
C ASN A 272 27.07 -2.57 13.90
N ARG A 273 26.68 -1.44 14.50
CA ARG A 273 25.40 -0.76 14.26
C ARG A 273 25.59 0.60 13.59
N ASP A 274 26.17 0.57 12.40
CA ASP A 274 26.45 1.71 11.51
C ASP A 274 25.21 2.27 10.77
N TRP A 275 24.08 1.56 10.86
CA TRP A 275 22.80 2.01 10.31
C TRP A 275 21.64 1.58 11.19
N GLU A 276 20.47 2.17 10.96
CA GLU A 276 19.22 1.80 11.60
C GLU A 276 18.10 1.62 10.59
N ALA A 277 17.11 0.81 10.95
CA ALA A 277 15.86 0.73 10.22
C ALA A 277 14.67 1.00 11.12
N SER A 278 13.66 1.65 10.55
CA SER A 278 12.36 1.83 11.14
C SER A 278 11.28 1.50 10.13
N ALA A 279 10.15 1.00 10.61
CA ALA A 279 8.98 0.74 9.79
C ALA A 279 7.79 1.57 10.24
N GLY A 280 6.90 1.91 9.31
CA GLY A 280 5.63 2.53 9.61
C GLY A 280 4.57 2.27 8.54
N GLY A 281 3.33 2.50 8.95
CA GLY A 281 2.14 2.19 8.14
C GLY A 281 1.93 3.16 6.99
N TRP A 282 2.42 4.38 7.12
CA TRP A 282 2.26 5.45 6.14
C TRP A 282 3.48 5.55 5.23
N ALA A 283 3.34 6.05 4.00
CA ALA A 283 4.48 6.09 3.09
C ALA A 283 5.58 7.09 3.47
N ILE A 284 5.26 8.10 4.30
CA ILE A 284 6.29 9.00 4.86
C ILE A 284 7.20 8.26 5.85
N GLU A 285 6.67 7.21 6.48
CA GLU A 285 7.39 6.36 7.41
C GLU A 285 8.03 5.21 6.64
N GLY A 286 7.22 4.42 5.91
CA GLY A 286 7.64 3.30 5.07
C GLY A 286 8.57 2.35 5.81
N LEU A 287 9.44 1.66 5.07
CA LEU A 287 10.68 1.09 5.59
C LEU A 287 11.75 2.14 5.36
N THR A 288 12.11 2.83 6.42
CA THR A 288 13.20 3.80 6.42
C THR A 288 14.47 3.11 6.86
N ILE A 289 15.56 3.29 6.09
CA ILE A 289 16.91 2.88 6.45
C ILE A 289 17.75 4.16 6.55
N ASN A 290 18.40 4.37 7.69
CA ASN A 290 19.21 5.53 8.00
C ASN A 290 20.63 5.06 8.32
N ASP A 291 21.57 5.34 7.42
CA ASP A 291 22.99 5.11 7.62
C ASP A 291 23.60 6.38 8.23
N GLU A 292 24.52 6.25 9.19
CA GLU A 292 25.13 7.43 9.85
C GLU A 292 25.79 8.39 8.86
N ASN A 293 26.22 7.90 7.69
CA ASN A 293 26.97 8.68 6.72
C ASN A 293 26.26 8.88 5.36
N GLU A 294 25.10 8.27 5.15
CA GLU A 294 24.41 8.30 3.84
C GLU A 294 23.04 8.99 3.86
N LEU A 295 22.48 9.14 2.66
CA LEU A 295 21.12 9.63 2.48
C LEU A 295 20.12 8.63 3.07
N LYS A 296 19.18 9.14 3.87
CA LYS A 296 18.01 8.40 4.35
C LYS A 296 17.28 7.72 3.18
N GLU A 297 17.34 6.40 3.12
CA GLU A 297 16.58 5.62 2.16
C GLU A 297 15.18 5.34 2.73
N ASN A 298 14.15 5.47 1.89
CA ASN A 298 12.77 5.23 2.28
C ASN A 298 12.10 4.37 1.21
N TYR A 299 11.70 3.18 1.62
CA TYR A 299 10.99 2.20 0.81
C TYR A 299 9.54 2.18 1.26
N ALA A 300 8.68 2.83 0.50
CA ALA A 300 7.26 2.82 0.74
C ALA A 300 6.48 2.59 -0.54
N PHE A 301 5.32 1.97 -0.41
CA PHE A 301 4.39 1.83 -1.52
C PHE A 301 3.06 2.50 -1.18
N GLU A 302 2.80 3.61 -1.86
CA GLU A 302 1.54 4.32 -1.81
C GLU A 302 1.22 4.83 -3.22
N VAL A 303 0.10 4.33 -3.74
CA VAL A 303 -0.57 4.80 -4.95
C VAL A 303 -2.03 5.07 -4.59
N PRO A 304 -2.79 5.79 -5.44
CA PRO A 304 -4.06 6.38 -5.01
C PRO A 304 -5.13 5.36 -4.60
N TRP A 305 -5.02 4.14 -5.09
CA TRP A 305 -5.95 3.04 -4.82
C TRP A 305 -5.30 1.85 -4.10
N MET A 306 -4.04 1.97 -3.69
CA MET A 306 -3.33 0.88 -3.02
C MET A 306 -2.18 1.43 -2.19
N PHE A 307 -2.08 1.00 -0.96
CA PHE A 307 -0.92 1.29 -0.11
C PHE A 307 -0.52 0.01 0.60
N TRP A 308 0.76 -0.13 0.91
CA TRP A 308 1.24 -1.19 1.78
C TRP A 308 1.81 -0.58 3.04
N GLY A 309 1.14 -0.87 4.15
CA GLY A 309 1.74 -0.67 5.46
C GLY A 309 2.91 -1.62 5.62
N ILE A 310 4.05 -1.06 6.05
CA ILE A 310 5.18 -1.85 6.50
C ILE A 310 5.11 -1.86 8.02
N GLY A 311 4.87 -3.05 8.57
CA GLY A 311 4.94 -3.30 10.00
C GLY A 311 6.37 -3.53 10.44
N GLN A 312 6.51 -4.01 11.68
CA GLN A 312 7.75 -4.34 12.38
C GLN A 312 8.95 -4.70 11.49
N VAL A 313 10.12 -4.19 11.88
CA VAL A 313 11.39 -4.45 11.21
C VAL A 313 12.40 -5.03 12.20
N SER A 314 13.16 -6.02 11.74
CA SER A 314 14.17 -6.71 12.51
C SER A 314 15.46 -6.80 11.69
N ILE A 315 16.54 -6.19 12.15
CA ILE A 315 17.85 -6.27 11.49
C ILE A 315 18.52 -7.57 11.93
N ILE A 316 18.72 -8.50 10.98
CA ILE A 316 19.19 -9.86 11.28
C ILE A 316 20.70 -10.03 11.07
N ASN A 317 21.31 -9.20 10.23
CA ASN A 317 22.75 -9.10 10.06
C ASN A 317 23.13 -7.76 9.44
N GLN A 318 24.40 -7.59 9.06
CA GLN A 318 24.94 -6.31 8.57
C GLN A 318 24.19 -5.71 7.39
N ASN A 319 23.67 -6.54 6.49
CA ASN A 319 23.08 -6.03 5.24
C ASN A 319 21.65 -6.52 5.06
N GLU A 320 21.09 -7.27 6.01
CA GLU A 320 19.80 -7.93 5.87
C GLU A 320 18.88 -7.63 7.04
N LEU A 321 17.62 -7.43 6.68
CA LEU A 321 16.53 -7.21 7.61
C LEU A 321 15.32 -8.06 7.22
N ILE A 322 14.48 -8.33 8.21
CA ILE A 322 13.16 -8.91 8.01
C ILE A 322 12.14 -7.85 8.34
N CYS A 323 11.12 -7.72 7.51
CA CYS A 323 9.99 -6.83 7.76
C CYS A 323 8.67 -7.49 7.38
N VAL A 324 7.58 -6.91 7.88
CA VAL A 324 6.22 -7.34 7.53
C VAL A 324 5.64 -6.35 6.53
N ILE A 325 5.47 -6.77 5.28
CA ILE A 325 4.88 -5.95 4.22
C ILE A 325 3.48 -6.49 3.93
N TYR A 326 2.45 -5.70 4.26
CA TYR A 326 1.04 -6.08 4.05
C TYR A 326 0.71 -7.49 4.59
N GLY A 327 1.15 -7.78 5.82
CA GLY A 327 0.93 -9.09 6.47
C GLY A 327 1.79 -10.23 5.94
N ARG A 328 2.80 -9.94 5.11
CA ARG A 328 3.73 -10.94 4.59
C ARG A 328 5.11 -10.71 5.16
N LEU A 329 5.75 -11.79 5.58
CA LEU A 329 7.13 -11.73 6.07
C LEU A 329 8.08 -11.71 4.87
N VAL A 330 8.93 -10.70 4.83
CA VAL A 330 9.88 -10.46 3.74
C VAL A 330 11.25 -10.29 4.33
N ILE A 331 12.24 -10.96 3.74
CA ILE A 331 13.66 -10.65 3.96
C ILE A 331 14.12 -9.68 2.87
N MET A 332 14.91 -8.69 3.26
CA MET A 332 15.46 -7.69 2.37
C MET A 332 16.97 -7.59 2.60
N ASN A 333 17.73 -7.52 1.52
CA ASN A 333 19.12 -7.09 1.53
C ASN A 333 19.18 -5.59 1.20
N LYS A 334 19.71 -4.77 2.11
CA LYS A 334 19.75 -3.31 1.98
C LYS A 334 20.62 -2.85 0.81
N ASP A 335 21.79 -3.47 0.64
CA ASP A 335 22.80 -3.01 -0.33
C ASP A 335 22.39 -3.38 -1.76
N THR A 336 21.94 -4.62 -1.96
CA THR A 336 21.51 -5.09 -3.29
C THR A 336 20.08 -4.66 -3.63
N LYS A 337 19.34 -4.16 -2.63
CA LYS A 337 17.91 -3.82 -2.71
C LYS A 337 17.07 -5.02 -3.15
N GLU A 338 17.53 -6.22 -2.84
CA GLU A 338 16.82 -7.45 -3.16
C GLU A 338 15.87 -7.85 -2.03
N ILE A 339 14.70 -8.35 -2.39
CA ILE A 339 13.70 -8.87 -1.45
C ILE A 339 13.33 -10.31 -1.77
N ALA A 340 13.08 -11.11 -0.74
CA ALA A 340 12.48 -12.44 -0.87
C ALA A 340 11.33 -12.62 0.10
N TYR A 341 10.29 -13.30 -0.38
CA TYR A 341 9.08 -13.54 0.39
C TYR A 341 9.23 -14.85 1.18
N ILE A 342 9.29 -14.74 2.51
CA ILE A 342 9.34 -15.90 3.41
C ILE A 342 7.96 -16.59 3.43
N THR A 343 6.89 -15.79 3.37
CA THR A 343 5.49 -16.26 3.33
C THR A 343 4.92 -16.12 1.92
N LYS A 344 4.23 -17.16 1.43
CA LYS A 344 3.33 -17.00 0.28
C LYS A 344 2.01 -16.41 0.78
N ALA A 345 1.27 -15.74 -0.12
CA ALA A 345 -0.03 -15.10 0.11
C ALA A 345 -0.98 -15.80 1.09
N ASP A 346 -0.97 -17.13 1.14
CA ASP A 346 -1.85 -17.93 2.01
C ASP A 346 -1.12 -19.02 2.83
N ASN A 347 0.23 -19.08 2.82
CA ASN A 347 0.97 -20.21 3.41
C ASN A 347 2.37 -19.85 3.94
N TYR A 348 2.69 -20.30 5.16
CA TYR A 348 4.05 -20.28 5.69
C TYR A 348 4.88 -21.45 5.14
N MET A 349 6.07 -21.17 4.61
CA MET A 349 7.06 -22.19 4.28
C MET A 349 7.97 -22.41 5.48
N ILE A 350 7.50 -23.18 6.46
CA ILE A 350 8.31 -23.59 7.62
C ILE A 350 8.85 -25.00 7.32
N ARG A 351 10.00 -25.42 7.87
CA ARG A 351 10.51 -26.81 7.78
C ARG A 351 10.37 -27.51 9.14
N LYS A 352 9.65 -28.62 9.30
CA LYS A 352 9.68 -29.36 10.57
C LYS A 352 11.11 -29.80 10.88
N ILE A 353 11.63 -29.41 12.03
CA ILE A 353 12.87 -30.00 12.55
C ILE A 353 12.49 -31.36 13.12
N GLU A 354 13.09 -32.41 12.56
CA GLU A 354 12.99 -33.78 13.07
C GLU A 354 13.88 -33.98 14.30
#